data_AF-A0A6N9TQ99-F1
#
_entry.id   AF-A0A6N9TQ99-F1
#
_cell.length_a   1.000
_cell.length_b   1.000
_cell.length_c   1.000
_cell.angle_alpha   90.00
_cell.angle_beta   90.00
_cell.angle_gamma   90.00
#
_symmetry.space_group_name_H-M   'P 1'
#
loop_
_entity.id
_entity.type
_entity.pdbx_description
1 polymer ?
#
loop_
_entity_poly.entity_id
_entity_poly.type
_entity_poly.pdbx_seq_one_letter_code
_entity_poly.pdbx_strand_id
1 'polypeptide(L)'
;LHRGEELAMFVDVGTNAEVVLGNRDWLVACAGAAGPALEGGILACGTRARPGAVERVDIDPDTLELTYRTIGGGPPVGICGSGVIDLLAAMFLAGLVEPTGKLVPERDPRRMRRIGGEWAYVLADEAAGGAGTPVYISQSDVKNLIRSKGAMYTILNVVVQSVGVGFEDIRRFYVAGAFGSYIDPARAVAIGMLPDVPLDRFQGLGNAAGEGAVAALRRRSARAEVEELRERITYLEMNVRGDFMSQLTGALFLPHTDLKRFPSVAARLQGR
;
A
#
# COMPACT_ATOMS: atom_id res chain seq x y z
N LEU A 1 -17.88 0.72 -12.23
CA LEU A 1 -16.87 1.32 -13.11
C LEU A 1 -17.36 1.37 -14.56
N HIS A 2 -17.47 0.23 -15.26
CA HIS A 2 -17.80 0.15 -16.70
C HIS A 2 -19.23 0.60 -17.12
N ARG A 3 -20.07 1.00 -16.18
CA ARG A 3 -21.42 1.54 -16.44
C ARG A 3 -21.55 3.03 -16.06
N GLY A 4 -20.56 3.60 -15.36
CA GLY A 4 -20.59 4.98 -14.89
C GLY A 4 -20.02 5.94 -15.92
N GLU A 5 -20.47 7.20 -15.90
CA GLU A 5 -19.91 8.27 -16.75
C GLU A 5 -18.59 8.81 -16.21
N GLU A 6 -18.49 8.91 -14.88
CA GLU A 6 -17.32 9.44 -14.18
C GLU A 6 -16.10 8.52 -14.35
N LEU A 7 -14.93 9.14 -14.51
CA LEU A 7 -13.66 8.44 -14.54
C LEU A 7 -13.38 7.82 -13.17
N ALA A 8 -13.15 6.50 -13.16
CA ALA A 8 -12.82 5.77 -11.96
C ALA A 8 -11.67 4.80 -12.21
N MET A 9 -10.95 4.50 -11.14
CA MET A 9 -9.89 3.52 -11.11
C MET A 9 -10.29 2.37 -10.21
N PHE A 10 -10.13 1.15 -10.69
CA PHE A 10 -10.18 -0.07 -9.90
C PHE A 10 -8.76 -0.59 -9.73
N VAL A 11 -8.43 -0.98 -8.52
CA VAL A 11 -7.10 -1.44 -8.12
C VAL A 11 -7.29 -2.70 -7.29
N ASP A 12 -6.84 -3.85 -7.80
CA ASP A 12 -6.66 -5.05 -7.00
C ASP A 12 -5.19 -5.15 -6.58
N VAL A 13 -4.95 -5.41 -5.30
CA VAL A 13 -3.60 -5.49 -4.75
C VAL A 13 -3.44 -6.83 -4.05
N GLY A 14 -2.60 -7.66 -4.64
CA GLY A 14 -2.00 -8.85 -4.05
C GLY A 14 -0.50 -8.88 -4.33
N THR A 15 0.04 -10.03 -4.73
CA THR A 15 1.43 -10.18 -5.18
C THR A 15 1.74 -9.22 -6.33
N ASN A 16 0.74 -9.10 -7.21
CA ASN A 16 0.69 -8.14 -8.31
C ASN A 16 -0.30 -7.02 -7.97
N ALA A 17 -0.18 -5.92 -8.71
CA ALA A 17 -1.25 -4.94 -8.80
C ALA A 17 -1.89 -5.03 -10.19
N GLU A 18 -3.17 -5.34 -10.21
CA GLU A 18 -4.03 -5.26 -11.38
C GLU A 18 -4.85 -3.97 -11.31
N VAL A 19 -4.75 -3.14 -12.33
CA VAL A 19 -5.40 -1.83 -12.37
C VAL A 19 -6.28 -1.74 -13.60
N VAL A 20 -7.49 -1.19 -13.42
CA VAL A 20 -8.39 -0.81 -14.50
C VAL A 20 -8.76 0.65 -14.34
N LEU A 21 -8.46 1.48 -15.34
CA LEU A 21 -8.85 2.88 -15.41
C LEU A 21 -9.87 3.07 -16.52
N GLY A 22 -10.94 3.81 -16.25
CA GLY A 22 -11.88 4.20 -17.30
C GLY A 22 -13.29 4.46 -16.78
N ASN A 23 -14.25 4.33 -17.68
CA ASN A 23 -15.67 4.60 -17.44
C ASN A 23 -16.53 3.72 -18.36
N ARG A 24 -17.76 4.13 -18.67
CA ARG A 24 -18.65 3.41 -19.58
C ARG A 24 -18.26 3.46 -21.04
N ASP A 25 -17.39 4.38 -21.45
CA ASP A 25 -17.03 4.60 -22.86
C ASP A 25 -15.75 3.85 -23.22
N TRP A 26 -14.78 3.80 -22.31
CA TRP A 26 -13.49 3.14 -22.53
C TRP A 26 -12.93 2.54 -21.24
N LEU A 27 -12.09 1.51 -21.39
CA LEU A 27 -11.40 0.84 -20.28
C LEU A 27 -9.95 0.54 -20.70
N VAL A 28 -9.00 0.93 -19.87
CA VAL A 28 -7.59 0.53 -19.96
C VAL A 28 -7.24 -0.29 -18.74
N ALA A 29 -6.56 -1.41 -18.93
CA ALA A 29 -6.09 -2.24 -17.83
C ALA A 29 -4.58 -2.47 -17.92
N CYS A 30 -3.94 -2.68 -16.79
CA CYS A 30 -2.57 -3.17 -16.72
C CYS A 30 -2.41 -4.13 -15.54
N ALA A 31 -1.32 -4.89 -15.58
CA ALA A 31 -0.82 -5.60 -14.42
C ALA A 31 0.66 -5.27 -14.23
N GLY A 32 1.12 -5.21 -12.99
CA GLY A 32 2.53 -5.02 -12.68
C GLY A 32 2.88 -5.66 -11.35
N ALA A 33 4.16 -6.00 -11.19
CA ALA A 33 4.66 -6.51 -9.91
C ALA A 33 4.67 -5.37 -8.88
N ALA A 34 3.66 -5.32 -8.01
CA ALA A 34 3.63 -4.41 -6.86
C ALA A 34 4.65 -4.82 -5.77
N GLY A 35 5.23 -6.02 -5.90
CA GLY A 35 6.26 -6.54 -5.01
C GLY A 35 5.63 -7.17 -3.76
N PRO A 36 6.08 -8.35 -3.34
CA PRO A 36 5.30 -9.19 -2.45
C PRO A 36 5.39 -8.78 -0.97
N ALA A 37 6.07 -7.66 -0.63
CA ALA A 37 6.34 -7.25 0.76
C ALA A 37 5.09 -7.00 1.62
N LEU A 38 3.92 -6.88 1.00
CA LEU A 38 2.63 -6.75 1.69
C LEU A 38 1.95 -8.09 1.97
N GLU A 39 2.42 -9.16 1.34
CA GLU A 39 1.98 -10.53 1.56
C GLU A 39 3.00 -11.20 2.49
N GLY A 40 2.50 -11.80 3.59
CA GLY A 40 3.37 -12.32 4.65
C GLY A 40 4.43 -13.31 4.14
N GLY A 41 5.61 -13.32 4.78
CA GLY A 41 6.71 -14.26 4.47
C GLY A 41 7.94 -13.65 3.79
N ILE A 42 7.90 -12.37 3.40
CA ILE A 42 9.07 -11.65 2.87
C ILE A 42 9.76 -10.77 3.90
N LEU A 43 8.99 -10.20 4.83
CA LEU A 43 9.55 -9.44 5.94
C LEU A 43 9.96 -10.39 7.06
N ALA A 44 11.02 -10.05 7.80
CA ALA A 44 11.54 -10.90 8.87
C ALA A 44 10.47 -11.32 9.89
N CYS A 45 9.61 -10.37 10.30
CA CYS A 45 8.47 -10.62 11.19
C CYS A 45 7.11 -10.54 10.46
N GLY A 46 7.10 -10.63 9.13
CA GLY A 46 5.90 -10.53 8.31
C GLY A 46 5.02 -11.77 8.44
N THR A 47 3.71 -11.59 8.63
CA THR A 47 2.75 -12.71 8.74
C THR A 47 1.43 -12.40 8.03
N ARG A 48 0.67 -13.44 7.68
CA ARG A 48 -0.69 -13.27 7.15
C ARG A 48 -1.61 -12.74 8.25
N ALA A 49 -2.71 -12.06 7.87
CA ALA A 49 -3.73 -11.62 8.81
C ALA A 49 -4.35 -12.82 9.54
N ARG A 50 -4.00 -12.98 10.82
CA ARG A 50 -4.44 -14.07 11.71
C ARG A 50 -4.38 -13.60 13.17
N PRO A 51 -5.03 -14.29 14.11
CA PRO A 51 -4.94 -13.94 15.53
C PRO A 51 -3.49 -13.73 16.00
N GLY A 52 -3.25 -12.62 16.70
CA GLY A 52 -1.92 -12.17 17.14
C GLY A 52 -1.13 -11.39 16.10
N ALA A 53 -1.55 -11.30 14.83
CA ALA A 53 -0.86 -10.44 13.86
C ALA A 53 -1.15 -8.97 14.17
N VAL A 54 -0.12 -8.13 14.21
CA VAL A 54 -0.25 -6.67 14.35
C VAL A 54 -0.89 -6.11 13.08
N GLU A 55 -2.05 -5.48 13.22
CA GLU A 55 -2.87 -4.96 12.11
C GLU A 55 -2.96 -3.43 12.07
N ARG A 56 -2.74 -2.77 13.22
CA ARG A 56 -2.70 -1.31 13.37
C ARG A 56 -1.50 -0.92 14.20
N VAL A 57 -0.85 0.16 13.80
CA VAL A 57 0.29 0.73 14.51
C VAL A 57 0.18 2.26 14.48
N ASP A 58 0.47 2.89 15.61
CA ASP A 58 0.67 4.33 15.66
C ASP A 58 1.87 4.69 16.52
N ILE A 59 2.53 5.80 16.17
CA ILE A 59 3.66 6.34 16.91
C ILE A 59 3.40 7.82 17.09
N ASP A 60 3.33 8.26 18.34
CA ASP A 60 3.23 9.68 18.63
C ASP A 60 4.52 10.39 18.18
N PRO A 61 4.45 11.40 17.30
CA PRO A 61 5.62 12.00 16.67
C PRO A 61 6.57 12.73 17.64
N ASP A 62 6.09 13.11 18.82
CA ASP A 62 6.79 13.95 19.79
C ASP A 62 7.37 13.13 20.94
N THR A 63 6.55 12.25 21.53
CA THR A 63 6.91 11.36 22.64
C THR A 63 7.53 10.04 22.17
N LEU A 64 7.29 9.69 20.91
CA LEU A 64 7.68 8.42 20.29
C LEU A 64 7.04 7.22 21.01
N GLU A 65 5.89 7.42 21.65
CA GLU A 65 5.09 6.36 22.24
C GLU A 65 4.46 5.50 21.14
N LEU A 66 4.79 4.21 21.15
CA LEU A 66 4.30 3.22 20.20
C LEU A 66 3.03 2.57 20.77
N THR A 67 1.96 2.58 19.97
CA THR A 67 0.76 1.78 20.22
C THR A 67 0.48 0.86 19.03
N TYR A 68 -0.07 -0.32 19.30
CA TYR A 68 -0.46 -1.25 18.25
C TYR A 68 -1.68 -2.08 18.65
N ARG A 69 -2.36 -2.64 17.65
CA ARG A 69 -3.46 -3.59 17.81
C ARG A 69 -3.15 -4.87 17.08
N THR A 70 -3.47 -5.99 17.72
CA THR A 70 -3.40 -7.32 17.12
C THR A 70 -4.79 -7.83 16.79
N ILE A 71 -4.89 -8.63 15.73
CA ILE A 71 -6.11 -9.34 15.39
C ILE A 71 -6.45 -10.29 16.55
N GLY A 72 -7.66 -10.18 17.10
CA GLY A 72 -8.11 -10.97 18.24
C GLY A 72 -7.53 -10.57 19.60
N GLY A 73 -6.74 -9.49 19.69
CA GLY A 73 -6.29 -8.90 20.96
C GLY A 73 -5.26 -9.71 21.76
N GLY A 74 -4.68 -10.76 21.17
CA GLY A 74 -3.62 -11.57 21.80
C GLY A 74 -2.22 -10.96 21.66
N PRO A 75 -1.20 -11.59 22.26
CA PRO A 75 0.19 -11.18 22.11
C PRO A 75 0.63 -11.14 20.63
N PRO A 76 1.48 -10.19 20.23
CA PRO A 76 1.92 -10.08 18.84
C PRO A 76 2.79 -11.26 18.43
N VAL A 77 2.50 -11.85 17.26
CA VAL A 77 3.26 -12.97 16.67
C VAL A 77 3.92 -12.61 15.34
N GLY A 78 3.81 -11.34 14.94
CA GLY A 78 4.28 -10.81 13.66
C GLY A 78 3.43 -9.62 13.22
N ILE A 79 3.74 -9.06 12.05
CA ILE A 79 3.09 -7.87 11.48
C ILE A 79 2.43 -8.26 10.15
N CYS A 80 1.14 -7.95 9.98
CA CYS A 80 0.46 -8.17 8.70
C CYS A 80 0.54 -6.92 7.80
N GLY A 81 0.13 -7.05 6.53
CA GLY A 81 0.33 -6.01 5.52
C GLY A 81 -0.19 -4.62 5.93
N SER A 82 -1.37 -4.53 6.57
CA SER A 82 -1.90 -3.25 7.08
C SER A 82 -1.04 -2.68 8.21
N GLY A 83 -0.62 -3.53 9.16
CA GLY A 83 0.25 -3.14 10.26
C GLY A 83 1.62 -2.64 9.79
N VAL A 84 2.15 -3.22 8.71
CA VAL A 84 3.43 -2.80 8.12
C VAL A 84 3.32 -1.42 7.46
N ILE A 85 2.23 -1.16 6.72
CA ILE A 85 1.99 0.16 6.12
C ILE A 85 1.78 1.21 7.20
N ASP A 86 0.96 0.91 8.22
CA ASP A 86 0.73 1.78 9.36
C ASP A 86 2.05 2.10 10.09
N LEU A 87 2.87 1.08 10.35
CA LEU A 87 4.18 1.22 10.99
C LEU A 87 5.13 2.09 10.17
N LEU A 88 5.28 1.83 8.86
CA LEU A 88 6.17 2.61 8.01
C LEU A 88 5.72 4.07 7.93
N ALA A 89 4.41 4.31 7.80
CA ALA A 89 3.83 5.65 7.81
C ALA A 89 4.09 6.36 9.13
N ALA A 90 3.84 5.70 10.27
CA ALA A 90 4.06 6.26 11.60
C ALA A 90 5.55 6.55 11.85
N MET A 91 6.45 5.63 11.48
CA MET A 91 7.90 5.83 11.60
C MET A 91 8.38 7.00 10.75
N PHE A 92 7.89 7.11 9.52
CA PHE A 92 8.25 8.21 8.61
C PHE A 92 7.78 9.55 9.17
N LEU A 93 6.50 9.62 9.55
CA LEU A 93 5.93 10.82 10.16
C LEU A 93 6.51 11.13 11.54
N ALA A 94 7.12 10.18 12.24
CA ALA A 94 7.81 10.40 13.52
C ALA A 94 9.29 10.82 13.34
N GLY A 95 9.85 10.74 12.12
CA GLY A 95 11.27 10.98 11.84
C GLY A 95 12.19 9.82 12.23
N LEU A 96 11.65 8.62 12.41
CA LEU A 96 12.40 7.38 12.71
C LEU A 96 13.02 6.76 11.45
N VAL A 97 12.54 7.16 10.27
CA VAL A 97 13.07 6.76 8.97
C VAL A 97 13.16 7.97 8.06
N GLU A 98 14.31 8.14 7.41
CA GLU A 98 14.53 9.17 6.40
C GLU A 98 13.71 8.88 5.13
N PRO A 99 13.45 9.87 4.25
CA PRO A 99 12.82 9.65 2.94
C PRO A 99 13.47 8.55 2.10
N THR A 100 14.77 8.34 2.26
CA THR A 100 15.53 7.28 1.57
C THR A 100 15.19 5.87 2.09
N GLY A 101 14.50 5.75 3.21
CA GLY A 101 14.26 4.50 3.94
C GLY A 101 15.32 4.16 4.97
N LYS A 102 16.32 5.01 5.21
CA LYS A 102 17.33 4.77 6.23
C LYS A 102 16.73 4.98 7.62
N LEU A 103 16.88 4.00 8.50
CA LEU A 103 16.50 4.13 9.91
C LEU A 103 17.38 5.15 10.62
N VAL A 104 16.83 5.86 11.60
CA VAL A 104 17.51 6.88 12.40
C VAL A 104 17.62 6.41 13.86
N PRO A 105 18.64 5.61 14.22
CA PRO A 105 18.78 5.01 15.54
C PRO A 105 18.74 6.03 16.69
N GLU A 106 19.30 7.21 16.46
CA GLU A 106 19.46 8.27 17.42
C GLU A 106 18.11 8.91 17.79
N ARG A 107 17.07 8.76 16.95
CA ARG A 107 15.74 9.31 17.20
C ARG A 107 14.98 8.55 18.28
N ASP A 108 15.10 7.23 18.35
CA ASP A 108 14.52 6.41 19.43
C ASP A 108 15.45 5.26 19.84
N PRO A 109 16.51 5.55 20.63
CA PRO A 109 17.47 4.55 21.07
C PRO A 109 16.86 3.42 21.92
N ARG A 110 15.65 3.63 22.46
CA ARG A 110 14.94 2.65 23.30
C ARG A 110 14.46 1.44 22.49
N ARG A 111 14.09 1.65 21.23
CA ARG A 111 13.51 0.62 20.34
C ARG A 111 14.39 0.26 19.16
N MET A 112 15.41 1.07 18.88
CA MET A 112 16.40 0.82 17.83
C MET A 112 17.46 -0.17 18.31
N ARG A 113 17.49 -1.36 17.69
CA ARG A 113 18.41 -2.44 18.07
C ARG A 113 19.12 -3.02 16.85
N ARG A 114 20.31 -3.58 17.05
CA ARG A 114 21.00 -4.36 16.04
C ARG A 114 20.51 -5.81 16.08
N ILE A 115 19.93 -6.29 14.99
CA ILE A 115 19.46 -7.67 14.83
C ILE A 115 20.01 -8.17 13.49
N GLY A 116 20.66 -9.34 13.49
CA GLY A 116 21.25 -9.89 12.25
C GLY A 116 22.33 -9.01 11.60
N GLY A 117 22.96 -8.11 12.36
CA GLY A 117 23.99 -7.19 11.83
C GLY A 117 23.44 -5.89 11.21
N GLU A 118 22.13 -5.68 11.17
CA GLU A 118 21.50 -4.45 10.68
C GLU A 118 20.64 -3.76 11.76
N TRP A 119 20.24 -2.52 11.52
CA TRP A 119 19.32 -1.81 12.42
C TRP A 119 17.90 -2.32 12.24
N ALA A 120 17.16 -2.39 13.35
CA ALA A 120 15.75 -2.75 13.40
C ALA A 120 15.00 -1.90 14.43
N TYR A 121 13.73 -1.61 14.16
CA TYR A 121 12.80 -1.01 15.13
C TYR A 121 11.97 -2.11 15.78
N VAL A 122 12.10 -2.26 17.09
CA VAL A 122 11.40 -3.30 17.87
C VAL A 122 10.04 -2.79 18.33
N LEU A 123 8.99 -3.47 17.89
CA LEU A 123 7.60 -3.20 18.28
C LEU A 123 7.27 -3.88 19.61
N ALA A 124 7.67 -5.15 19.73
CA ALA A 124 7.48 -5.95 20.94
C ALA A 124 8.71 -6.82 21.21
N ASP A 125 9.18 -6.80 22.46
CA ASP A 125 10.27 -7.66 22.91
C ASP A 125 9.82 -9.12 23.05
N GLU A 126 10.77 -10.04 23.19
CA GLU A 126 10.54 -11.49 23.34
C GLU A 126 9.55 -11.85 24.45
N ALA A 127 9.63 -11.16 25.60
CA ALA A 127 8.74 -11.40 26.73
C ALA A 127 7.29 -10.96 26.46
N ALA A 128 7.10 -10.01 25.53
CA ALA A 128 5.78 -9.54 25.11
C ALA A 128 5.28 -10.27 23.84
N GLY A 129 6.17 -10.93 23.09
CA GLY A 129 5.86 -11.64 21.86
C GLY A 129 5.23 -13.02 22.12
N GLY A 130 4.11 -13.31 21.45
CA GLY A 130 3.42 -14.60 21.58
C GLY A 130 4.18 -15.78 20.97
N ALA A 131 5.24 -15.53 20.20
CA ALA A 131 6.06 -16.53 19.54
C ALA A 131 7.41 -16.80 20.25
N GLY A 132 7.70 -16.12 21.38
CA GLY A 132 9.00 -16.22 22.06
C GLY A 132 10.15 -15.57 21.29
N THR A 133 9.85 -14.74 20.29
CA THR A 133 10.80 -13.96 19.50
C THR A 133 10.35 -12.50 19.46
N PRO A 134 11.27 -11.53 19.28
CA PRO A 134 10.87 -10.13 19.21
C PRO A 134 10.15 -9.87 17.88
N VAL A 135 9.17 -8.96 17.89
CA VAL A 135 8.49 -8.47 16.70
C VAL A 135 9.11 -7.13 16.32
N TYR A 136 9.71 -7.04 15.14
CA TYR A 136 10.44 -5.87 14.68
C TYR A 136 10.30 -5.67 13.17
N ILE A 137 10.77 -4.50 12.69
CA ILE A 137 11.00 -4.23 11.28
C ILE A 137 12.48 -3.88 11.07
N SER A 138 13.14 -4.58 10.14
CA SER A 138 14.57 -4.36 9.84
C SER A 138 14.79 -3.24 8.81
N GLN A 139 16.02 -2.78 8.69
CA GLN A 139 16.42 -1.83 7.64
C GLN A 139 16.16 -2.40 6.24
N SER A 140 16.42 -3.69 6.02
CA SER A 140 16.14 -4.39 4.78
C SER A 140 14.65 -4.51 4.50
N ASP A 141 13.84 -4.77 5.52
CA ASP A 141 12.37 -4.78 5.42
C ASP A 141 11.84 -3.42 4.96
N VAL A 142 12.30 -2.32 5.57
CA VAL A 142 11.94 -0.95 5.15
C VAL A 142 12.29 -0.70 3.68
N LYS A 143 13.48 -1.14 3.23
CA LYS A 143 13.89 -0.98 1.82
C LYS A 143 13.01 -1.79 0.88
N ASN A 144 12.63 -3.01 1.26
CA ASN A 144 11.71 -3.85 0.47
C ASN A 144 10.32 -3.21 0.37
N LEU A 145 9.82 -2.62 1.46
CA LEU A 145 8.53 -1.92 1.45
C LEU A 145 8.55 -0.67 0.57
N ILE A 146 9.65 0.09 0.58
CA ILE A 146 9.82 1.24 -0.31
C ILE A 146 9.82 0.81 -1.79
N ARG A 147 10.40 -0.35 -2.11
CA ARG A 147 10.31 -0.91 -3.47
C ARG A 147 8.89 -1.27 -3.83
N SER A 148 8.18 -1.98 -2.94
CA SER A 148 6.79 -2.38 -3.19
C SER A 148 5.86 -1.18 -3.37
N LYS A 149 5.92 -0.21 -2.45
CA LYS A 149 5.10 0.98 -2.55
C LYS A 149 5.47 1.83 -3.77
N GLY A 150 6.76 1.89 -4.12
CA GLY A 150 7.23 2.63 -5.28
C GLY A 150 6.69 2.03 -6.57
N ALA A 151 6.77 0.70 -6.70
CA ALA A 151 6.19 -0.03 -7.83
C ALA A 151 4.68 0.22 -7.94
N MET A 152 3.96 0.15 -6.82
CA MET A 152 2.52 0.43 -6.77
C MET A 152 2.19 1.83 -7.29
N TYR A 153 2.83 2.87 -6.74
CA TYR A 153 2.60 4.25 -7.17
C TYR A 153 2.94 4.44 -8.66
N THR A 154 4.04 3.86 -9.13
CA THR A 154 4.45 3.94 -10.53
C THR A 154 3.45 3.28 -11.47
N ILE A 155 2.92 2.10 -11.13
CA ILE A 155 1.86 1.43 -11.91
C ILE A 155 0.65 2.37 -12.05
N LEU A 156 0.17 2.94 -10.94
CA LEU A 156 -0.97 3.85 -10.95
C LEU A 156 -0.69 5.10 -11.81
N ASN A 157 0.49 5.71 -11.64
CA ASN A 157 0.86 6.94 -12.35
C ASN A 157 1.04 6.72 -13.85
N VAL A 158 1.64 5.60 -14.25
CA VAL A 158 1.86 5.26 -15.66
C VAL A 158 0.54 5.03 -16.39
N VAL A 159 -0.43 4.32 -15.78
CA VAL A 159 -1.75 4.13 -16.38
C VAL A 159 -2.46 5.46 -16.60
N VAL A 160 -2.43 6.33 -15.58
CA VAL A 160 -3.06 7.65 -15.62
C VAL A 160 -2.45 8.53 -16.72
N GLN A 161 -1.12 8.61 -16.77
CA GLN A 161 -0.44 9.39 -17.80
C GLN A 161 -0.61 8.83 -19.21
N SER A 162 -0.78 7.51 -19.35
CA SER A 162 -0.94 6.87 -20.67
C SER A 162 -2.19 7.30 -21.41
N VAL A 163 -3.21 7.76 -20.68
CA VAL A 163 -4.48 8.27 -21.22
C VAL A 163 -4.59 9.80 -21.11
N GLY A 164 -3.52 10.47 -20.72
CA GLY A 164 -3.44 11.94 -20.70
C GLY A 164 -4.26 12.62 -19.62
N VAL A 165 -4.57 11.93 -18.51
CA VAL A 165 -5.31 12.50 -17.37
C VAL A 165 -4.41 12.60 -16.14
N GLY A 166 -4.86 13.30 -15.11
CA GLY A 166 -4.24 13.35 -13.78
C GLY A 166 -5.01 12.54 -12.73
N PHE A 167 -4.42 12.39 -11.53
CA PHE A 167 -5.10 11.70 -10.42
C PHE A 167 -6.31 12.50 -9.91
N GLU A 168 -6.28 13.81 -10.06
CA GLU A 168 -7.33 14.76 -9.72
C GLU A 168 -8.61 14.57 -10.56
N ASP A 169 -8.48 14.07 -11.79
CA ASP A 169 -9.59 13.78 -12.69
C ASP A 169 -10.35 12.51 -12.29
N ILE A 170 -9.73 11.64 -11.49
CA ILE A 170 -10.32 10.38 -11.04
C ILE A 170 -11.25 10.65 -9.87
N ARG A 171 -12.54 10.36 -10.06
CA ARG A 171 -13.58 10.61 -9.07
C ARG A 171 -13.63 9.58 -7.96
N ARG A 172 -13.33 8.32 -8.29
CA ARG A 172 -13.37 7.18 -7.37
C ARG A 172 -12.20 6.23 -7.61
N PHE A 173 -11.59 5.78 -6.53
CA PHE A 173 -10.60 4.71 -6.48
C PHE A 173 -11.23 3.52 -5.75
N TYR A 174 -11.64 2.51 -6.49
CA TYR A 174 -12.12 1.24 -5.97
C TYR A 174 -10.93 0.36 -5.65
N VAL A 175 -10.72 0.03 -4.39
CA VAL A 175 -9.57 -0.77 -3.95
C VAL A 175 -10.07 -2.13 -3.47
N ALA A 176 -9.60 -3.20 -4.11
CA ALA A 176 -9.96 -4.58 -3.83
C ALA A 176 -8.82 -5.32 -3.11
N GLY A 177 -9.05 -6.60 -2.84
CA GLY A 177 -8.09 -7.49 -2.20
C GLY A 177 -8.00 -7.28 -0.68
N ALA A 178 -6.98 -7.89 -0.08
CA ALA A 178 -6.65 -7.67 1.32
C ALA A 178 -6.39 -6.18 1.60
N PHE A 179 -5.88 -5.47 0.59
CA PHE A 179 -5.60 -4.06 0.66
C PHE A 179 -6.86 -3.23 0.90
N GLY A 180 -7.88 -3.42 0.06
CA GLY A 180 -9.15 -2.71 0.15
C GLY A 180 -9.97 -2.97 1.43
N SER A 181 -9.61 -3.98 2.21
CA SER A 181 -10.35 -4.36 3.43
C SER A 181 -9.77 -3.76 4.71
N TYR A 182 -8.45 -3.59 4.78
CA TYR A 182 -7.77 -3.34 6.05
C TYR A 182 -6.81 -2.14 6.03
N ILE A 183 -6.38 -1.69 4.86
CA ILE A 183 -5.40 -0.60 4.77
C ILE A 183 -6.09 0.75 4.90
N ASP A 184 -5.52 1.62 5.74
CA ASP A 184 -5.94 3.01 5.85
C ASP A 184 -5.39 3.81 4.66
N PRO A 185 -6.25 4.39 3.80
CA PRO A 185 -5.80 5.22 2.69
C PRO A 185 -4.88 6.36 3.11
N ALA A 186 -5.10 6.98 4.28
CA ALA A 186 -4.26 8.06 4.77
C ALA A 186 -2.81 7.60 5.02
N ARG A 187 -2.65 6.37 5.53
CA ARG A 187 -1.33 5.77 5.81
C ARG A 187 -0.63 5.36 4.52
N ALA A 188 -1.38 4.81 3.56
CA ALA A 188 -0.87 4.49 2.24
C ALA A 188 -0.45 5.73 1.43
N VAL A 189 -1.19 6.85 1.55
CA VAL A 189 -0.78 8.15 0.98
C VAL A 189 0.46 8.69 1.68
N ALA A 190 0.55 8.58 3.01
CA ALA A 190 1.70 9.08 3.78
C ALA A 190 3.05 8.45 3.36
N ILE A 191 3.05 7.18 2.95
CA ILE A 191 4.25 6.52 2.43
C ILE A 191 4.41 6.69 0.90
N GLY A 192 3.44 7.29 0.22
CA GLY A 192 3.43 7.47 -1.23
C GLY A 192 3.22 6.18 -2.01
N MET A 193 2.31 5.34 -1.51
CA MET A 193 1.82 4.14 -2.19
C MET A 193 0.57 4.43 -3.04
N LEU A 194 -0.33 5.26 -2.50
CA LEU A 194 -1.51 5.78 -3.17
C LEU A 194 -1.32 7.26 -3.48
N PRO A 195 -1.98 7.80 -4.52
CA PRO A 195 -1.91 9.23 -4.84
C PRO A 195 -2.55 10.09 -3.76
N ASP A 196 -2.04 11.30 -3.57
CA ASP A 196 -2.55 12.27 -2.60
C ASP A 196 -3.79 12.99 -3.14
N VAL A 197 -4.93 12.31 -3.06
CA VAL A 197 -6.26 12.81 -3.42
C VAL A 197 -7.18 12.78 -2.19
N PRO A 198 -8.32 13.50 -2.20
CA PRO A 198 -9.27 13.46 -1.10
C PRO A 198 -9.63 12.02 -0.69
N LEU A 199 -9.51 11.71 0.60
CA LEU A 199 -9.58 10.35 1.12
C LEU A 199 -10.96 9.69 0.90
N ASP A 200 -12.01 10.50 0.78
CA ASP A 200 -13.38 10.07 0.48
C ASP A 200 -13.53 9.51 -0.96
N ARG A 201 -12.54 9.71 -1.83
CA ARG A 201 -12.50 9.09 -3.17
C ARG A 201 -12.11 7.61 -3.12
N PHE A 202 -11.43 7.16 -2.07
CA PHE A 202 -11.07 5.74 -1.92
C PHE A 202 -12.24 4.94 -1.34
N GLN A 203 -12.61 3.86 -2.03
CA GLN A 203 -13.66 2.94 -1.62
C GLN A 203 -13.11 1.51 -1.59
N GLY A 204 -13.05 0.93 -0.39
CA GLY A 204 -12.74 -0.48 -0.20
C GLY A 204 -13.86 -1.39 -0.73
N LEU A 205 -13.48 -2.41 -1.50
CA LEU A 205 -14.40 -3.42 -2.05
C LEU A 205 -14.19 -4.82 -1.45
N GLY A 206 -13.12 -5.03 -0.70
CA GLY A 206 -12.73 -6.35 -0.22
C GLY A 206 -12.48 -7.36 -1.34
N ASN A 207 -12.99 -8.59 -1.21
CA ASN A 207 -12.81 -9.64 -2.21
C ASN A 207 -13.74 -9.45 -3.42
N ALA A 208 -13.41 -8.48 -4.27
CA ALA A 208 -14.18 -8.14 -5.46
C ALA A 208 -14.29 -9.32 -6.46
N ALA A 209 -13.27 -10.16 -6.57
CA ALA A 209 -13.28 -11.34 -7.42
C ALA A 209 -14.34 -12.37 -6.96
N GLY A 210 -14.38 -12.66 -5.66
CA GLY A 210 -15.37 -13.55 -5.06
C GLY A 210 -16.81 -13.02 -5.19
N GLU A 211 -17.03 -11.74 -4.87
CA GLU A 211 -18.33 -11.09 -5.03
C GLU A 211 -18.77 -11.05 -6.50
N GLY A 212 -17.84 -10.79 -7.43
CA GLY A 212 -18.09 -10.84 -8.86
C GLY A 212 -18.52 -12.22 -9.35
N ALA A 213 -17.88 -13.29 -8.86
CA ALA A 213 -18.25 -14.66 -9.17
C ALA A 213 -19.67 -15.01 -8.68
N VAL A 214 -20.02 -14.63 -7.45
CA VAL A 214 -21.37 -14.81 -6.90
C VAL A 214 -22.40 -14.02 -7.72
N ALA A 215 -22.09 -12.78 -8.07
CA ALA A 215 -22.96 -11.93 -8.89
C ALA A 215 -23.17 -12.50 -10.31
N ALA A 216 -22.17 -13.19 -10.86
CA ALA A 216 -22.25 -13.86 -12.15
C ALA A 216 -23.13 -15.12 -12.09
N LEU A 217 -22.99 -15.93 -11.04
CA LEU A 217 -23.81 -17.13 -10.83
C LEU A 217 -25.32 -16.81 -10.71
N ARG A 218 -25.66 -15.64 -10.19
CA ARG A 218 -27.06 -15.21 -9.98
C ARG A 218 -27.70 -14.56 -11.19
N ARG A 219 -26.94 -14.21 -12.23
CA ARG A 219 -27.44 -13.44 -13.40
C ARG A 219 -27.08 -14.14 -14.70
N ARG A 220 -28.09 -14.62 -15.43
CA ARG A 220 -27.89 -15.24 -16.76
C ARG A 220 -27.15 -14.33 -17.74
N SER A 221 -27.39 -13.02 -17.69
CA SER A 221 -26.75 -12.03 -18.56
C SER A 221 -25.29 -11.71 -18.20
N ALA A 222 -24.81 -12.12 -17.02
CA ALA A 222 -23.47 -11.76 -16.57
C ALA A 222 -22.37 -12.33 -17.45
N ARG A 223 -22.57 -13.53 -18.03
CA ARG A 223 -21.58 -14.12 -18.94
C ARG A 223 -21.36 -13.24 -20.18
N ALA A 224 -22.45 -12.82 -20.83
CA ALA A 224 -22.38 -11.94 -21.99
C ALA A 224 -21.76 -10.58 -21.62
N GLU A 225 -22.11 -10.03 -20.45
CA GLU A 225 -21.52 -8.79 -19.93
C GLU A 225 -20.00 -8.91 -19.71
N VAL A 226 -19.51 -10.02 -19.14
CA VAL A 226 -18.07 -10.26 -18.93
C VAL A 226 -17.35 -10.43 -20.27
N GLU A 227 -17.96 -11.13 -21.23
CA GLU A 227 -17.40 -11.29 -22.58
C GLU A 227 -17.31 -9.94 -23.30
N GLU A 228 -18.33 -9.08 -23.22
CA GLU A 228 -18.29 -7.71 -23.76
C GLU A 228 -17.20 -6.87 -23.10
N LEU A 229 -17.06 -6.94 -21.77
CA LEU A 229 -16.03 -6.21 -21.04
C LEU A 229 -14.62 -6.62 -21.45
N ARG A 230 -14.39 -7.92 -21.68
CA ARG A 230 -13.10 -8.42 -22.16
C ARG A 230 -12.71 -7.77 -23.48
N GLU A 231 -13.64 -7.65 -24.42
CA GLU A 231 -13.38 -7.05 -25.74
C GLU A 231 -13.16 -5.53 -25.68
N ARG A 232 -13.69 -4.87 -24.65
CA ARG A 232 -13.58 -3.41 -24.45
C ARG A 232 -12.33 -2.98 -23.70
N ILE A 233 -11.69 -3.88 -22.97
CA ILE A 233 -10.48 -3.58 -22.20
C ILE A 233 -9.29 -3.51 -23.15
N THR A 234 -8.65 -2.34 -23.19
CA THR A 234 -7.33 -2.18 -23.81
C THR A 234 -6.25 -2.48 -22.79
N TYR A 235 -5.47 -3.54 -23.00
CA TYR A 235 -4.37 -3.89 -22.11
C TYR A 235 -3.12 -3.06 -22.42
N LEU A 236 -2.56 -2.45 -21.38
CA LEU A 236 -1.33 -1.68 -21.41
C LEU A 236 -0.20 -2.53 -20.83
N GLU A 237 0.72 -2.97 -21.69
CA GLU A 237 1.88 -3.74 -21.29
C GLU A 237 2.93 -2.84 -20.62
N MET A 238 3.16 -3.06 -19.33
CA MET A 238 4.07 -2.25 -18.52
C MET A 238 5.53 -2.51 -18.85
N ASN A 239 5.90 -3.74 -19.25
CA ASN A 239 7.30 -4.12 -19.45
C ASN A 239 7.97 -3.42 -20.64
N VAL A 240 7.19 -2.92 -21.61
CA VAL A 240 7.72 -2.24 -22.80
C VAL A 240 7.80 -0.73 -22.64
N ARG A 241 7.40 -0.18 -21.48
CA ARG A 241 7.38 1.26 -21.23
C ARG A 241 8.74 1.77 -20.77
N GLY A 242 9.40 2.51 -21.65
CA GLY A 242 10.72 3.11 -21.38
C GLY A 242 10.73 4.12 -20.22
N ASP A 243 9.58 4.68 -19.85
CA ASP A 243 9.43 5.63 -18.75
C ASP A 243 9.13 4.99 -17.39
N PHE A 244 8.85 3.69 -17.32
CA PHE A 244 8.52 3.03 -16.07
C PHE A 244 9.67 3.13 -15.04
N MET A 245 10.89 2.81 -15.46
CA MET A 245 12.05 2.80 -14.56
C MET A 245 12.45 4.19 -14.08
N SER A 246 12.29 5.22 -14.92
CA SER A 246 12.57 6.61 -14.53
C SER A 246 11.54 7.10 -13.51
N GLN A 247 10.26 6.77 -13.70
CA GLN A 247 9.20 7.08 -12.73
C GLN A 247 9.38 6.30 -11.42
N LEU A 248 9.72 5.02 -11.49
CA LEU A 248 10.00 4.19 -10.31
C LEU A 248 11.11 4.79 -9.45
N THR A 249 12.18 5.27 -10.07
CA THR A 249 13.32 5.88 -9.35
C THR A 249 12.87 7.02 -8.43
N GLY A 250 11.94 7.88 -8.89
CA GLY A 250 11.36 8.95 -8.06
C GLY A 250 10.41 8.44 -6.96
N ALA A 251 9.75 7.32 -7.21
CA ALA A 251 8.83 6.68 -6.28
C ALA A 251 9.53 5.82 -5.20
N LEU A 252 10.85 5.57 -5.29
CA LEU A 252 11.65 4.84 -4.28
C LEU A 252 12.06 5.68 -3.06
N PHE A 253 11.27 6.71 -2.72
CA PHE A 253 11.47 7.60 -1.57
C PHE A 253 10.15 7.81 -0.84
N LEU A 254 10.15 8.13 0.46
CA LEU A 254 8.92 8.40 1.22
C LEU A 254 8.60 9.91 1.23
N PRO A 255 7.39 10.34 0.82
CA PRO A 255 6.45 9.61 -0.03
C PRO A 255 6.88 9.56 -1.50
N HIS A 256 7.71 10.51 -1.96
CA HIS A 256 8.28 10.58 -3.32
C HIS A 256 9.43 11.59 -3.31
N THR A 257 10.31 11.57 -4.31
CA THR A 257 11.30 12.65 -4.51
C THR A 257 10.69 14.02 -4.79
N ASP A 258 9.43 14.06 -5.24
CA ASP A 258 8.70 15.28 -5.57
C ASP A 258 7.55 15.44 -4.58
N LEU A 259 7.83 16.17 -3.50
CA LEU A 259 6.85 16.40 -2.42
C LEU A 259 5.64 17.21 -2.89
N LYS A 260 5.69 17.90 -4.04
CA LYS A 260 4.54 18.64 -4.57
C LYS A 260 3.39 17.72 -4.98
N ARG A 261 3.69 16.44 -5.24
CA ARG A 261 2.69 15.39 -5.52
C ARG A 261 1.96 14.90 -4.26
N PHE A 262 2.47 15.26 -3.08
CA PHE A 262 1.96 14.83 -1.78
C PHE A 262 1.78 16.03 -0.83
N PRO A 263 0.95 17.03 -1.20
CA PRO A 263 0.76 18.23 -0.40
C PRO A 263 0.25 17.96 1.03
N SER A 264 -0.60 16.95 1.23
CA SER A 264 -1.12 16.61 2.57
C SER A 264 -0.02 16.05 3.47
N VAL A 265 0.94 15.31 2.91
CA VAL A 265 2.09 14.78 3.63
C VAL A 265 3.12 15.88 3.90
N ALA A 266 3.39 16.74 2.91
CA ALA A 266 4.29 17.88 3.06
C ALA A 266 3.83 18.81 4.20
N ALA A 267 2.54 19.10 4.29
CA ALA A 267 1.97 19.89 5.39
C ALA A 267 2.21 19.26 6.77
N ARG A 268 2.07 17.93 6.89
CA ARG A 268 2.34 17.21 8.16
C ARG A 268 3.82 17.22 8.54
N LEU A 269 4.72 17.22 7.56
CA LEU A 269 6.16 17.29 7.81
C LEU A 269 6.64 18.70 8.17
N GLN A 270 6.01 19.74 7.62
CA GLN A 270 6.33 21.16 7.89
C GLN A 270 5.76 21.68 9.20
N GLY A 271 4.66 21.10 9.71
CA GLY A 271 4.07 21.46 10.99
C GLY A 271 4.83 20.94 12.22
N ARG A 272 6.11 20.57 12.06
CA ARG A 272 6.98 19.99 13.09
C ARG A 272 8.20 20.88 13.31
#